data_AF-A0A971L8Z7-F1
#
_entry.id   AF-A0A971L8Z7-F1
#
_cell.length_a   1.000
_cell.length_b   1.000
_cell.length_c   1.000
_cell.angle_alpha   90.00
_cell.angle_beta   90.00
_cell.angle_gamma   90.00
#
_symmetry.space_group_name_H-M   'P 1'
#
loop_
_entity.id
_entity.type
_entity.pdbx_description
1 polymer ?
#
loop_
_entity_poly.entity_id
_entity_poly.type
_entity_poly.pdbx_seq_one_letter_code
_entity_poly.pdbx_strand_id
1 'polypeptide(L)'
;MTFLQNWLAYLNGYLVLNLNGERCEDFINLALEQEISLWDMKRLGKDGMQLKLPLAEFRALPSLARKSRCRVRIVDKRGWPFFYRRLQGRQMLLLGGLFFLVVIYLLSSFI
;
A
#
# COMPACT_ATOMS: atom_id res chain seq x y z
N MET A 1 -24.51 3.56 -5.30
CA MET A 1 -23.83 2.29 -4.92
C MET A 1 -22.31 2.46 -4.99
N THR A 2 -21.72 3.44 -4.29
CA THR A 2 -20.27 3.75 -4.34
C THR A 2 -19.57 3.71 -2.98
N PHE A 3 -20.32 3.78 -1.88
CA PHE A 3 -19.75 3.85 -0.52
C PHE A 3 -19.03 2.56 -0.04
N LEU A 4 -19.42 1.37 -0.53
CA LEU A 4 -18.81 0.10 -0.11
C LEU A 4 -17.40 -0.11 -0.71
N GLN A 5 -17.10 0.53 -1.85
CA GLN A 5 -15.84 0.32 -2.56
C GLN A 5 -14.68 1.05 -1.87
N ASN A 6 -14.94 2.23 -1.29
CA ASN A 6 -13.95 2.99 -0.50
C ASN A 6 -13.55 2.28 0.80
N TRP A 7 -14.46 1.54 1.44
CA TRP A 7 -14.14 0.88 2.71
C TRP A 7 -13.23 -0.34 2.52
N LEU A 8 -13.42 -1.08 1.44
CA LEU A 8 -12.52 -2.15 1.02
C LEU A 8 -11.14 -1.63 0.59
N ALA A 9 -11.05 -0.39 0.09
CA ALA A 9 -9.77 0.24 -0.24
C ALA A 9 -8.92 0.53 1.02
N TYR A 10 -9.56 0.89 2.14
CA TYR A 10 -8.87 1.09 3.42
C TYR A 10 -8.25 -0.19 3.98
N LEU A 11 -8.87 -1.35 3.73
CA LEU A 11 -8.33 -2.67 4.14
C LEU A 11 -7.25 -3.20 3.18
N ASN A 12 -7.23 -2.75 1.91
CA ASN A 12 -6.33 -3.27 0.88
C ASN A 12 -4.91 -2.66 0.92
N GLY A 13 -4.69 -1.59 1.68
CA GLY A 13 -3.39 -0.94 1.82
C GLY A 13 -3.18 0.26 0.89
N TYR A 14 -2.07 0.95 1.11
CA TYR A 14 -1.66 2.19 0.47
C TYR A 14 -0.21 2.15 0.00
N LEU A 15 0.10 2.98 -0.99
CA LEU A 15 1.43 3.14 -1.57
C LEU A 15 1.96 4.51 -1.20
N VAL A 16 3.25 4.59 -0.90
CA VAL A 16 3.98 5.84 -0.71
C VAL A 16 4.80 6.10 -1.96
N LEU A 17 4.47 7.17 -2.67
CA LEU A 17 5.18 7.64 -3.84
C LEU A 17 6.07 8.82 -3.48
N ASN A 18 7.21 8.91 -4.13
CA ASN A 18 8.05 10.09 -4.18
C ASN A 18 8.16 10.54 -5.63
N LEU A 19 7.58 11.70 -5.91
CA LEU A 19 7.65 12.40 -7.17
C LEU A 19 8.93 13.22 -7.17
N ASN A 20 9.72 13.12 -8.25
CA ASN A 20 10.86 13.98 -8.50
C ASN A 20 10.68 14.64 -9.88
N GLY A 21 10.64 15.97 -9.90
CA GLY A 21 10.58 16.76 -11.13
C GLY A 21 9.97 18.15 -10.92
N GLU A 22 10.19 19.05 -11.88
CA GLU A 22 9.70 20.43 -11.86
C GLU A 22 8.17 20.54 -11.90
N ARG A 23 7.46 19.49 -12.37
CA ARG A 23 6.00 19.50 -12.62
C ARG A 23 5.20 18.54 -11.74
N CYS A 24 5.57 18.42 -10.46
CA CYS A 24 4.86 17.54 -9.52
C CYS A 24 3.36 17.90 -9.36
N GLU A 25 2.99 19.16 -9.61
CA GLU A 25 1.61 19.65 -9.52
C GLU A 25 0.70 19.08 -10.61
N ASP A 26 1.21 18.89 -11.84
CA ASP A 26 0.45 18.24 -12.93
C ASP A 26 0.10 16.79 -12.58
N PHE A 27 0.96 16.08 -11.86
CA PHE A 27 0.66 14.73 -11.39
C PHE A 27 -0.51 14.73 -10.40
N ILE A 28 -0.53 15.70 -9.49
CA ILE A 28 -1.60 15.85 -8.49
C ILE A 28 -2.91 16.21 -9.17
N ASN A 29 -2.89 17.15 -10.11
CA ASN A 29 -4.09 17.53 -10.86
C ASN A 29 -4.67 16.34 -11.65
N LEU A 30 -3.82 15.58 -12.35
CA LEU A 30 -4.27 14.38 -13.07
C LEU A 30 -4.82 13.30 -12.14
N ALA A 31 -4.27 13.19 -10.93
CA ALA A 31 -4.80 12.27 -9.92
C ALA A 31 -6.17 12.74 -9.42
N LEU A 32 -6.34 14.04 -9.15
CA LEU A 32 -7.64 14.59 -8.77
C LEU A 32 -8.68 14.44 -9.89
N GLU A 33 -8.31 14.63 -11.16
CA GLU A 33 -9.19 14.41 -12.33
C GLU A 33 -9.63 12.96 -12.49
N GLN A 34 -8.83 12.00 -12.02
CA GLN A 34 -9.15 10.57 -12.07
C GLN A 34 -9.85 10.09 -10.79
N GLU A 35 -10.32 11.02 -9.94
CA GLU A 35 -10.92 10.76 -8.62
C GLU A 35 -10.00 9.98 -7.67
N ILE A 36 -8.68 10.07 -7.89
CA ILE A 36 -7.69 9.40 -7.07
C ILE A 36 -7.57 10.13 -5.74
N SER A 37 -7.87 9.42 -4.65
CA SER A 37 -7.70 9.98 -3.31
C SER A 37 -6.23 10.00 -2.91
N LEU A 38 -5.63 11.18 -2.97
CA LEU A 38 -4.27 11.44 -2.49
C LEU A 38 -4.30 11.94 -1.06
N TRP A 39 -3.41 11.43 -0.20
CA TRP A 39 -3.26 11.93 1.17
C TRP A 39 -1.80 12.03 1.60
N ASP A 40 -1.55 12.73 2.71
CA ASP A 40 -0.21 12.89 3.32
C ASP A 40 0.83 13.43 2.33
N MET A 41 0.50 14.55 1.70
CA MET A 41 1.41 15.28 0.81
C MET A 41 2.53 15.92 1.63
N LYS A 42 3.77 15.52 1.37
CA LYS A 42 4.98 16.06 2.01
C LYS A 42 5.96 16.51 0.95
N ARG A 43 6.40 17.77 1.00
CA ARG A 43 7.48 18.24 0.14
C ARG A 43 8.82 17.67 0.62
N LEU A 44 9.54 17.02 -0.28
CA LEU A 44 10.88 16.46 -0.07
C LEU A 44 11.90 17.34 -0.82
N GLY A 45 12.19 18.54 -0.29
CA GLY A 45 13.14 19.48 -0.89
C GLY A 45 12.53 20.41 -1.96
N LYS A 46 13.36 20.89 -2.90
CA LYS A 46 12.96 21.85 -3.95
C LYS A 46 12.15 21.20 -5.09
N ASP A 47 12.53 20.00 -5.53
CA ASP A 47 11.93 19.31 -6.69
C ASP A 47 11.36 17.92 -6.35
N GLY A 48 11.26 17.61 -5.06
CA GLY A 48 10.76 16.32 -4.57
C GLY A 48 9.45 16.47 -3.80
N MET A 49 8.51 15.57 -4.02
CA MET A 49 7.24 15.53 -3.30
C MET A 49 6.80 14.09 -3.03
N GLN A 50 6.60 13.78 -1.76
CA GLN A 50 6.07 12.51 -1.31
C GLN A 50 4.55 12.61 -1.14
N LEU A 51 3.83 11.58 -1.56
CA LEU A 51 2.39 11.46 -1.37
C LEU A 51 1.98 10.00 -1.17
N LYS A 52 0.80 9.79 -0.60
CA LYS A 52 0.21 8.46 -0.41
C LYS A 52 -1.02 8.30 -1.29
N LEU A 53 -1.18 7.10 -1.85
CA LEU A 53 -2.36 6.70 -2.61
C LEU A 53 -2.88 5.32 -2.17
N PRO A 54 -4.14 4.98 -2.43
CA PRO A 54 -4.68 3.65 -2.13
C PRO A 54 -4.18 2.60 -3.14
N LEU A 55 -3.98 1.36 -2.69
CA LEU A 55 -3.48 0.25 -3.54
C LEU A 55 -4.41 -0.05 -4.73
N ALA A 56 -5.71 0.18 -4.60
CA ALA A 56 -6.70 0.00 -5.66
C ALA A 56 -6.33 0.79 -6.94
N GLU A 57 -5.67 1.93 -6.76
CA GLU A 57 -5.34 2.87 -7.82
C GLU A 57 -3.92 2.69 -8.37
N PHE A 58 -3.22 1.65 -7.91
CA PHE A 58 -1.93 1.22 -8.44
C PHE A 58 -1.94 0.97 -9.95
N ARG A 59 -3.08 0.51 -10.50
CA ARG A 59 -3.22 0.26 -11.94
C ARG A 59 -3.26 1.55 -12.78
N ALA A 60 -3.71 2.67 -12.22
CA ALA A 60 -3.77 3.96 -12.92
C ALA A 60 -2.44 4.73 -12.86
N LEU A 61 -1.57 4.34 -11.92
CA LEU A 61 -0.28 4.96 -11.61
C LEU A 61 0.69 5.04 -12.80
N PRO A 62 0.90 3.98 -13.62
CA PRO A 62 1.75 4.06 -14.82
C PRO A 62 1.17 5.02 -15.87
N SER A 63 -0.14 5.05 -16.00
CA SER A 63 -0.89 5.93 -16.90
C SER A 63 -0.67 7.40 -16.52
N LEU A 64 -0.80 7.71 -15.22
CA LEU A 64 -0.53 9.04 -14.68
C LEU A 64 0.92 9.46 -14.85
N ALA A 65 1.86 8.56 -14.52
CA ALA A 65 3.29 8.84 -14.64
C ALA A 65 3.67 9.16 -16.10
N ARG A 66 3.07 8.46 -17.06
CA ARG A 66 3.31 8.69 -18.49
C ARG A 66 2.72 10.01 -18.98
N LYS A 67 1.57 10.44 -18.46
CA LYS A 67 0.92 11.72 -18.82
C LYS A 67 1.61 12.94 -18.19
N SER A 68 1.99 12.85 -16.93
CA SER A 68 2.58 13.96 -16.15
C SER A 68 4.04 14.25 -16.50
N ARG A 69 4.72 13.40 -17.29
CA ARG A 69 6.17 13.49 -17.56
C ARG A 69 7.04 13.65 -16.30
N CYS A 70 6.52 13.23 -15.14
CA CYS A 70 7.20 13.32 -13.86
C CYS A 70 7.84 11.97 -13.50
N ARG A 71 8.97 12.02 -12.80
CA ARG A 71 9.64 10.81 -12.34
C ARG A 71 8.97 10.34 -11.05
N VAL A 72 8.07 9.37 -11.17
CA VAL A 72 7.39 8.76 -10.03
C VAL A 72 8.21 7.59 -9.51
N ARG A 73 8.67 7.66 -8.25
CA ARG A 73 9.37 6.58 -7.57
C ARG A 73 8.51 6.00 -6.46
N ILE A 74 8.27 4.70 -6.49
CA ILE A 74 7.55 4.03 -5.40
C ILE A 74 8.55 3.83 -4.26
N VAL A 75 8.33 4.49 -3.12
CA VAL A 75 9.20 4.40 -1.93
C VAL A 75 8.79 3.23 -1.05
N ASP A 76 7.49 3.08 -0.83
CA ASP A 76 6.97 2.03 0.05
C ASP A 76 5.63 1.53 -0.49
N LYS A 77 5.36 0.24 -0.29
CA LYS A 77 4.10 -0.41 -0.62
C LYS A 77 3.56 -1.01 0.67
N ARG A 78 2.67 -0.29 1.35
CA ARG A 78 2.07 -0.75 2.62
C ARG A 78 0.69 -1.32 2.38
N GLY A 79 0.59 -2.64 2.31
CA GLY A 79 -0.69 -3.34 2.34
C GLY A 79 -0.56 -4.74 2.91
N TRP A 80 -1.71 -5.36 3.19
CA TRP A 80 -1.82 -6.76 3.62
C TRP A 80 -0.95 -7.73 2.79
N PRO A 81 -0.87 -7.62 1.44
CA PRO A 81 -0.02 -8.53 0.65
C PRO A 81 1.49 -8.29 0.80
N PHE A 82 1.93 -7.10 1.22
CA PHE A 82 3.35 -6.80 1.43
C PHE A 82 3.82 -7.18 2.84
N PHE A 83 2.94 -7.03 3.84
CA PHE A 83 3.19 -7.56 5.19
C PHE A 83 3.29 -9.08 5.17
N TYR A 84 2.43 -9.76 4.39
CA TYR A 84 2.52 -11.21 4.19
C TYR A 84 3.87 -11.64 3.62
N ARG A 85 4.44 -10.88 2.67
CA ARG A 85 5.76 -11.18 2.08
C ARG A 85 6.93 -11.01 3.05
N ARG A 86 6.82 -10.10 4.02
CA ARG A 86 7.82 -9.94 5.10
C ARG A 86 7.58 -10.90 6.27
N LEU A 87 6.34 -11.32 6.48
CA LEU A 87 5.95 -12.33 7.47
C LEU A 87 6.20 -13.77 6.97
N GLN A 88 6.29 -14.00 5.65
CA GLN A 88 6.68 -15.27 5.03
C GLN A 88 8.03 -15.80 5.55
N GLY A 89 8.99 -14.91 5.87
CA GLY A 89 10.27 -15.31 6.48
C GLY A 89 10.16 -15.80 7.93
N ARG A 90 9.01 -15.61 8.59
CA ARG A 90 8.73 -16.05 9.98
C ARG A 90 7.44 -16.86 10.10
N GLN A 91 6.91 -17.38 8.99
CA GLN A 91 5.72 -18.24 9.01
C GLN A 91 5.96 -19.51 9.82
N MET A 92 7.19 -20.02 9.88
CA MET A 92 7.56 -21.16 10.74
C MET A 92 7.29 -20.91 12.23
N LEU A 93 7.41 -19.67 12.72
CA LEU A 93 7.12 -19.37 14.13
C LEU A 93 5.62 -19.38 14.42
N LEU A 94 4.81 -18.85 13.49
CA LEU A 94 3.35 -18.88 13.62
C LEU A 94 2.80 -20.29 13.47
N LEU A 95 3.30 -21.05 12.49
CA LEU A 95 2.91 -22.44 12.27
C LEU A 95 3.35 -23.33 13.45
N GLY A 96 4.56 -23.12 13.97
CA GLY A 96 5.07 -23.82 15.15
C GLY A 96 4.28 -23.49 16.42
N GLY A 97 3.94 -22.22 16.65
CA GLY A 97 3.11 -21.80 17.78
C GLY A 97 1.68 -22.37 17.71
N LEU A 98 1.08 -22.38 16.53
CA LEU A 98 -0.24 -22.99 16.32
C LEU A 98 -0.19 -24.51 16.51
N PHE A 99 0.84 -25.16 15.96
CA PHE A 99 1.05 -26.60 16.13
C PHE A 99 1.23 -26.97 17.61
N PHE A 100 2.02 -26.20 18.36
CA PHE A 100 2.23 -26.41 19.78
C PHE A 100 0.93 -26.27 20.59
N LEU A 101 0.11 -25.27 20.26
CA LEU A 101 -1.24 -25.09 20.85
C LEU A 101 -2.16 -26.28 20.55
N VAL A 102 -2.18 -26.77 19.31
CA VAL A 102 -2.98 -27.94 18.92
C VAL A 102 -2.53 -29.19 19.66
N VAL A 103 -1.21 -29.41 19.76
CA VAL A 103 -0.64 -30.54 20.52
C VAL A 103 -1.03 -30.47 22.00
N ILE A 104 -0.88 -29.31 22.66
CA ILE A 104 -1.32 -29.13 24.05
C ILE A 104 -2.82 -29.42 24.21
N TYR A 105 -3.65 -28.93 23.28
CA TYR A 105 -5.08 -29.13 23.35
C TYR A 105 -5.48 -30.61 23.21
N LEU A 106 -4.85 -31.32 22.27
CA LEU A 106 -5.05 -32.77 22.09
C LEU A 106 -4.61 -33.55 23.33
N LEU A 107 -3.44 -33.24 23.90
CA LEU A 107 -2.97 -33.89 25.13
C LEU A 107 -3.90 -33.60 26.31
N SER A 108 -4.37 -32.35 26.46
CA SER A 108 -5.30 -31.99 27.52
C SER A 108 -6.67 -32.64 27.39
N SER A 109 -7.08 -33.03 26.18
CA SER A 109 -8.36 -33.73 25.94
C SER A 109 -8.25 -35.25 26.15
N PHE A 110 -7.03 -35.80 26.22
CA PHE A 110 -6.77 -37.22 26.49
C PHE A 110 -6.52 -37.52 27.99
N ILE A 111 -6.39 -36.49 28.82
CA ILE A 111 -6.43 -36.57 30.29
C ILE A 111 -7.88 -36.56 30.77
#